data_AF-A0A7V9GT92-F1
#
_entry.id   AF-A0A7V9GT92-F1
#
_cell.length_a   1.000
_cell.length_b   1.000
_cell.length_c   1.000
_cell.angle_alpha   90.00
_cell.angle_beta   90.00
_cell.angle_gamma   90.00
#
_symmetry.space_group_name_H-M   'P 1'
#
loop_
_entity.id
_entity.type
_entity.pdbx_description
1 polymer ?
#
loop_
_entity_poly.entity_id
_entity_poly.type
_entity_poly.pdbx_seq_one_letter_code
_entity_poly.pdbx_strand_id
1 'polypeptide(L)'
;AVIAPIPDGSTGVALGELIVVTGSPLPDEMGEAIEHVARRMGDLLETVRPRSAQPSWETLVDFAGAFEHAPYAIVCTDQAGQLLMANAACEQMTGYSRMELLKMHTDDLIADRFHEGIRSLRRRFQHAAGHRAARSAPTGWWVAAATATSSRST
;
A
#
# COMPACT_ATOMS: atom_id res chain seq x y z
N ALA A 1 -6.58 6.26 6.21
CA ALA A 1 -5.65 5.48 5.37
C ALA A 1 -4.81 6.42 4.54
N VAL A 2 -3.53 6.11 4.39
CA VAL A 2 -2.60 6.77 3.48
C VAL A 2 -2.33 5.82 2.31
N ILE A 3 -2.17 6.39 1.11
CA ILE A 3 -1.90 5.63 -0.10
C ILE A 3 -0.66 6.22 -0.76
N ALA A 4 0.36 5.39 -0.96
CA ALA A 4 1.59 5.76 -1.62
C ALA A 4 1.82 4.88 -2.87
N PRO A 5 2.36 5.45 -3.97
CA PRO A 5 2.74 4.65 -5.12
C PRO A 5 3.96 3.80 -4.78
N ILE A 6 3.96 2.55 -5.22
CA ILE A 6 5.14 1.69 -5.20
C ILE A 6 5.89 1.94 -6.53
N PRO A 7 7.04 2.64 -6.54
CA PRO A 7 7.69 3.02 -7.78
C PRO A 7 8.40 1.83 -8.46
N ASP A 8 8.35 1.78 -9.79
CA ASP A 8 9.31 1.06 -10.62
C ASP A 8 10.56 1.96 -10.76
N GLY A 9 11.68 1.54 -10.18
CA GLY A 9 12.98 2.20 -10.28
C GLY A 9 13.53 2.31 -11.70
N SER A 10 13.10 1.45 -12.63
CA SER A 10 13.58 1.47 -14.02
C SER A 10 12.78 2.40 -14.95
N THR A 11 11.46 2.47 -14.76
CA THR A 11 10.54 3.22 -15.63
C THR A 11 9.96 4.47 -14.97
N GLY A 12 10.02 4.54 -13.64
CA GLY A 12 9.38 5.60 -12.85
C GLY A 12 7.86 5.51 -12.83
N VAL A 13 7.25 4.45 -13.38
CA VAL A 13 5.81 4.17 -13.33
C VAL A 13 5.50 3.43 -12.04
N ALA A 14 4.35 3.66 -11.41
CA ALA A 14 3.99 2.90 -10.21
C ALA A 14 3.70 1.43 -10.55
N LEU A 15 4.32 0.47 -9.86
CA LEU A 15 4.01 -0.97 -9.93
C LEU A 15 2.69 -1.32 -9.24
N GLY A 16 2.21 -0.43 -8.37
CA GLY A 16 1.04 -0.64 -7.54
C GLY A 16 0.96 0.39 -6.43
N GLU A 17 0.18 0.09 -5.40
CA GLU A 17 -0.10 1.01 -4.30
C GLU A 17 0.13 0.33 -2.95
N LEU A 18 0.81 1.05 -2.04
CA LEU A 18 0.91 0.72 -0.62
C LEU A 18 -0.17 1.50 0.12
N ILE A 19 -1.06 0.80 0.81
CA ILE A 19 -2.19 1.36 1.53
C ILE A 19 -1.99 1.07 3.02
N VAL A 20 -1.85 2.12 3.82
CA VAL A 20 -1.75 2.03 5.28
C VAL A 20 -3.06 2.52 5.88
N VAL A 21 -3.76 1.65 6.59
CA VAL A 21 -5.05 1.94 7.21
C VAL A 21 -4.86 2.20 8.71
N THR A 22 -5.44 3.30 9.19
CA THR A 22 -5.36 3.74 10.58
C THR A 22 -6.73 4.23 11.05
N GLY A 23 -7.04 3.97 12.32
CA GLY A 23 -8.23 4.51 13.01
C GLY A 23 -8.00 5.89 13.65
N SER A 24 -6.76 6.36 13.72
CA SER A 24 -6.38 7.68 14.26
C SER A 24 -5.59 8.50 13.24
N PRO A 25 -5.50 9.84 13.40
CA PRO A 25 -4.59 10.66 12.60
C PRO A 25 -3.16 10.11 12.66
N LEU A 26 -2.47 10.11 11.52
CA LEU A 26 -1.07 9.69 11.48
C LEU A 26 -0.15 10.83 11.94
N PRO A 27 0.91 10.52 12.69
CA PRO A 27 2.01 11.46 12.90
C PRO A 27 2.68 11.85 11.57
N ASP A 28 3.23 13.06 11.48
CA ASP A 28 3.89 13.56 10.25
C ASP A 28 5.07 12.67 9.82
N GLU A 29 5.83 12.16 10.79
CA GLU A 29 6.93 11.20 10.60
C GLU A 29 6.51 9.90 9.91
N MET A 30 5.23 9.53 10.00
CA MET A 30 4.71 8.33 9.33
C MET A 30 4.69 8.48 7.81
N GLY A 31 4.55 9.72 7.29
CA GLY A 31 4.61 9.96 5.85
C GLY A 31 5.95 9.52 5.25
N GLU A 32 7.05 9.93 5.89
CA GLU A 32 8.41 9.56 5.47
C GLU A 32 8.65 8.05 5.57
N ALA A 33 8.15 7.42 6.63
CA ALA A 33 8.24 5.97 6.81
C ALA A 33 7.50 5.21 5.70
N ILE A 34 6.28 5.63 5.36
CA ILE A 34 5.47 5.02 4.29
C ILE A 34 6.17 5.15 2.93
N GLU A 35 6.75 6.30 2.63
CA GLU A 35 7.53 6.48 1.39
C GLU A 35 8.76 5.57 1.34
N HIS A 36 9.46 5.41 2.47
CA HIS A 36 10.60 4.51 2.56
C HIS A 36 10.18 3.05 2.30
N VAL A 37 9.08 2.62 2.91
CA VAL A 37 8.52 1.27 2.72
C VAL A 37 8.05 1.05 1.29
N ALA A 38 7.35 2.02 0.69
CA ALA A 38 6.87 1.93 -0.69
C ALA A 38 8.04 1.78 -1.68
N ARG A 39 9.13 2.53 -1.47
CA ARG A 39 10.35 2.40 -2.29
C ARG A 39 11.02 1.04 -2.14
N ARG A 40 11.21 0.58 -0.91
CA ARG A 40 11.73 -0.77 -0.62
C ARG A 40 10.88 -1.85 -1.27
N MET A 41 9.56 -1.70 -1.25
CA MET A 41 8.65 -2.63 -1.90
C MET A 41 8.83 -2.63 -3.43
N GLY A 42 9.04 -1.46 -4.03
CA GLY A 42 9.36 -1.33 -5.45
C GLY A 42 10.59 -2.14 -5.83
N ASP A 43 11.69 -1.94 -5.09
CA ASP A 43 12.94 -2.68 -5.30
C ASP A 43 12.71 -4.20 -5.22
N LEU A 44 11.95 -4.66 -4.21
CA LEU A 44 11.64 -6.09 -4.05
C LEU A 44 10.79 -6.66 -5.19
N LEU A 45 9.78 -5.92 -5.66
CA LEU A 45 8.91 -6.34 -6.76
C LEU A 45 9.65 -6.35 -8.12
N GLU A 46 10.57 -5.41 -8.34
CA GLU A 46 11.45 -5.43 -9.52
C GLU A 46 12.40 -6.62 -9.50
N THR A 47 12.94 -6.94 -8.32
CA THR A 47 13.91 -8.02 -8.14
C THR A 47 13.31 -9.41 -8.43
N VAL A 48 12.00 -9.58 -8.25
CA VAL A 48 11.26 -10.82 -8.58
C VAL A 48 10.90 -10.90 -10.08
N ARG A 49 10.97 -9.79 -10.84
CA ARG A 49 10.91 -9.84 -12.31
C ARG A 49 12.24 -10.41 -12.86
N PRO A 50 12.23 -11.17 -13.97
CA PRO A 50 13.38 -11.99 -14.41
C PRO A 50 14.62 -11.21 -14.91
N ARG A 51 14.78 -9.93 -14.57
CA ARG A 51 15.96 -9.14 -14.93
C ARG A 51 16.48 -8.35 -13.72
N SER A 52 17.60 -8.85 -13.20
CA SER A 52 18.63 -8.12 -12.43
C SER A 52 18.33 -7.66 -11.00
N ALA A 53 18.16 -8.60 -10.08
CA ALA A 53 18.96 -8.76 -8.86
C ALA A 53 18.46 -10.02 -8.13
N GLN A 54 19.27 -10.65 -7.29
CA GLN A 54 18.73 -11.56 -6.27
C GLN A 54 18.68 -10.73 -4.98
N PRO A 55 17.51 -10.57 -4.35
CA PRO A 55 17.44 -9.81 -3.12
C PRO A 55 18.20 -10.61 -2.07
N SER A 56 18.96 -9.95 -1.20
CA SER A 56 19.55 -10.70 -0.10
C SER A 56 18.40 -11.30 0.73
N TRP A 57 18.51 -12.59 1.05
CA TRP A 57 17.52 -13.27 1.87
C TRP A 57 17.29 -12.53 3.20
N GLU A 58 18.34 -11.91 3.74
CA GLU A 58 18.31 -11.01 4.90
C GLU A 58 17.38 -9.80 4.68
N THR A 59 17.48 -9.10 3.54
CA THR A 59 16.60 -7.95 3.24
C THR A 59 15.13 -8.38 3.13
N LEU A 60 14.86 -9.52 2.50
CA LEU A 60 13.50 -10.05 2.40
C LEU A 60 12.92 -10.43 3.76
N VAL A 61 13.71 -11.09 4.60
CA VAL A 61 13.29 -11.51 5.94
C VAL A 61 13.05 -10.31 6.83
N ASP A 62 13.95 -9.34 6.84
CA ASP A 62 13.82 -8.13 7.65
C ASP A 62 12.58 -7.33 7.23
N PHE A 63 12.40 -7.16 5.92
CA PHE A 63 11.24 -6.46 5.39
C PHE A 63 9.93 -7.21 5.71
N ALA A 64 9.89 -8.52 5.46
CA ALA A 64 8.71 -9.33 5.75
C ALA A 64 8.37 -9.31 7.25
N GLY A 65 9.38 -9.38 8.12
CA GLY A 65 9.22 -9.26 9.56
C GLY A 65 8.64 -7.90 9.96
N ALA A 66 9.23 -6.80 9.46
CA ALA A 66 8.77 -5.45 9.75
C ALA A 66 7.35 -5.19 9.22
N PHE A 67 7.04 -5.66 8.01
CA PHE A 67 5.72 -5.57 7.40
C PHE A 67 4.67 -6.34 8.21
N GLU A 68 4.97 -7.59 8.58
CA GLU A 68 4.03 -8.48 9.26
C GLU A 68 3.69 -8.02 10.67
N HIS A 69 4.67 -7.47 11.40
CA HIS A 69 4.53 -7.02 12.78
C HIS A 69 4.21 -5.53 12.90
N ALA A 70 3.97 -4.83 11.79
CA ALA A 70 3.61 -3.43 11.83
C ALA A 70 2.29 -3.24 12.61
N PRO A 71 2.19 -2.20 13.47
CA PRO A 71 1.00 -1.97 14.29
C PRO A 71 -0.19 -1.40 13.50
N TYR A 72 0.02 -1.10 12.22
CA TYR A 72 -1.01 -0.58 11.31
C TYR A 72 -1.38 -1.64 10.30
N ALA A 73 -2.63 -1.61 9.84
CA ALA A 73 -3.10 -2.45 8.76
C ALA A 73 -2.45 -1.98 7.44
N ILE A 74 -1.66 -2.84 6.81
CA ILE A 74 -0.93 -2.53 5.57
C ILE A 74 -1.36 -3.51 4.48
N VAL A 75 -1.74 -2.94 3.34
CA VAL A 75 -2.08 -3.66 2.11
C VAL A 75 -1.18 -3.19 0.98
N CYS A 76 -0.70 -4.11 0.14
CA CYS A 76 -0.11 -3.79 -1.15
C CYS A 76 -1.00 -4.29 -2.27
N THR A 77 -1.07 -3.51 -3.34
CA THR A 77 -1.89 -3.81 -4.51
C THR A 77 -1.07 -3.74 -5.78
N ASP A 78 -1.58 -4.34 -6.85
CA ASP A 78 -1.07 -4.11 -8.20
C ASP A 78 -1.61 -2.78 -8.78
N GLN A 79 -1.24 -2.48 -10.04
CA GLN A 79 -1.72 -1.28 -10.74
C GLN A 79 -3.24 -1.25 -10.95
N ALA A 80 -3.91 -2.41 -10.94
CA ALA A 80 -5.35 -2.50 -11.10
C ALA A 80 -6.08 -2.31 -9.76
N GLY A 81 -5.39 -2.48 -8.62
CA GLY A 81 -5.94 -2.46 -7.27
C GLY A 81 -6.24 -3.84 -6.69
N GLN A 82 -5.77 -4.92 -7.34
CA GLN A 82 -5.86 -6.27 -6.79
C GLN A 82 -4.86 -6.43 -5.65
N LEU A 83 -5.28 -7.07 -4.57
CA LEU A 83 -4.45 -7.26 -3.40
C LEU A 83 -3.34 -8.27 -3.65
N LEU A 84 -2.10 -7.84 -3.45
CA LEU A 84 -0.90 -8.67 -3.57
C LEU A 84 -0.37 -9.12 -2.21
N MET A 85 -0.51 -8.27 -1.18
CA MET A 85 -0.06 -8.55 0.19
C MET A 85 -0.96 -7.86 1.20
N ALA A 86 -1.09 -8.47 2.37
CA ALA A 86 -1.71 -7.89 3.56
C ALA A 86 -1.03 -8.42 4.81
N ASN A 87 -0.78 -7.56 5.80
CA ASN A 87 -0.14 -7.95 7.07
C ASN A 87 -1.14 -8.50 8.10
N ALA A 88 -0.64 -9.02 9.23
CA ALA A 88 -1.48 -9.55 10.30
C ALA A 88 -2.46 -8.51 10.89
N ALA A 89 -2.03 -7.24 10.98
CA ALA A 89 -2.91 -6.16 11.45
C ALA A 89 -4.11 -5.94 10.50
N CYS A 90 -3.94 -6.14 9.19
CA CYS A 90 -5.03 -6.12 8.22
C CYS A 90 -6.06 -7.24 8.45
N GLU A 91 -5.61 -8.47 8.69
CA GLU A 91 -6.51 -9.59 9.01
C GLU A 91 -7.31 -9.30 10.28
N GLN A 92 -6.63 -8.79 11.33
CA GLN A 92 -7.28 -8.43 12.59
C GLN A 92 -8.30 -7.31 12.44
N MET A 93 -7.96 -6.26 11.68
CA MET A 93 -8.81 -5.09 11.50
C MET A 93 -10.02 -5.38 10.62
N THR A 94 -9.83 -6.17 9.55
CA THR A 94 -10.90 -6.46 8.57
C THR A 94 -11.72 -7.69 8.92
N GLY A 95 -11.14 -8.64 9.66
CA GLY A 95 -11.74 -9.94 9.96
C GLY A 95 -11.64 -10.96 8.82
N TYR A 96 -11.01 -10.60 7.69
CA TYR A 96 -10.76 -11.53 6.59
C TYR A 96 -9.43 -12.25 6.78
N SER A 97 -9.39 -13.52 6.38
CA SER A 97 -8.12 -14.25 6.29
C SER A 97 -7.28 -13.72 5.12
N ARG A 98 -5.96 -13.90 5.21
CA ARG A 98 -5.02 -13.59 4.14
C ARG A 98 -5.42 -14.22 2.81
N MET A 99 -5.93 -15.45 2.81
CA MET A 99 -6.38 -16.12 1.59
C MET A 99 -7.62 -15.49 0.95
N GLU A 100 -8.48 -14.85 1.74
CA GLU A 100 -9.62 -14.09 1.24
C GLU A 100 -9.18 -12.71 0.75
N LEU A 101 -8.35 -12.02 1.54
CA LEU A 101 -7.79 -10.71 1.19
C LEU A 101 -7.07 -10.74 -0.17
N LEU A 102 -6.27 -11.79 -0.44
CA LEU A 102 -5.55 -11.94 -1.71
C LEU A 102 -6.45 -12.22 -2.93
N LYS A 103 -7.77 -12.39 -2.72
CA LYS A 103 -8.76 -12.52 -3.81
C LYS A 103 -9.61 -11.26 -3.96
N MET A 104 -9.40 -10.27 -3.11
CA MET A 104 -10.18 -9.04 -3.09
C MET A 104 -9.51 -7.95 -3.93
N HIS A 105 -10.35 -7.02 -4.37
CA HIS A 105 -9.95 -5.74 -4.91
C HIS A 105 -9.97 -4.69 -3.80
N THR A 106 -9.19 -3.62 -3.96
CA THR A 106 -9.14 -2.51 -2.99
C THR A 106 -10.54 -2.00 -2.64
N ASP A 107 -11.39 -1.83 -3.66
CA ASP A 107 -12.77 -1.33 -3.52
C ASP A 107 -13.64 -2.22 -2.60
N ASP A 108 -13.30 -3.49 -2.39
CA ASP A 108 -14.01 -4.41 -1.48
C ASP A 108 -13.69 -4.13 0.00
N LEU A 109 -12.56 -3.47 0.29
CA LEU A 109 -12.08 -3.19 1.65
C LEU A 109 -12.37 -1.78 2.14
N ILE A 110 -12.76 -0.89 1.23
CA ILE A 110 -12.99 0.53 1.51
C ILE A 110 -14.48 0.86 1.30
N ALA A 111 -15.00 1.78 2.11
CA ALA A 111 -16.37 2.24 1.93
C ALA A 111 -16.54 2.99 0.59
N ASP A 112 -17.69 2.80 -0.07
CA ASP A 112 -18.02 3.34 -1.40
C ASP A 112 -17.69 4.82 -1.60
N ARG A 113 -17.90 5.64 -0.56
CA ARG A 113 -17.60 7.08 -0.56
C ARG A 113 -16.12 7.41 -0.85
N PHE A 114 -15.20 6.45 -0.70
CA PHE A 114 -13.78 6.63 -0.97
C PHE A 114 -13.33 6.06 -2.33
N HIS A 115 -14.18 5.29 -3.01
CA HIS A 115 -13.82 4.63 -4.27
C HIS A 115 -13.35 5.63 -5.32
N GLU A 116 -14.07 6.73 -5.51
CA GLU A 116 -13.73 7.72 -6.54
C GLU A 116 -12.39 8.41 -6.25
N GLY A 117 -12.13 8.76 -4.99
CA GLY A 117 -10.87 9.38 -4.57
C GLY A 117 -9.69 8.43 -4.80
N ILE A 118 -9.84 7.18 -4.39
CA ILE A 118 -8.79 6.15 -4.53
C ILE A 118 -8.53 5.82 -6.00
N ARG A 119 -9.58 5.60 -6.79
CA ARG A 119 -9.44 5.38 -8.25
C ARG A 119 -8.81 6.57 -8.95
N SER A 120 -9.10 7.80 -8.52
CA SER A 120 -8.49 9.00 -9.09
C SER A 120 -7.01 9.13 -8.74
N LEU A 121 -6.63 8.79 -7.51
CA LEU A 121 -5.24 8.76 -7.09
C LEU A 121 -4.45 7.68 -7.86
N ARG A 122 -5.04 6.49 -8.03
CA ARG A 122 -4.47 5.39 -8.83
C ARG A 122 -4.16 5.80 -10.25
N ARG A 123 -5.14 6.41 -10.94
CA ARG A 123 -4.94 6.94 -12.30
C ARG A 123 -3.79 7.96 -12.33
N ARG A 124 -3.70 8.83 -11.32
CA ARG A 124 -2.59 9.79 -11.22
C ARG A 124 -1.24 9.09 -11.09
N PHE A 125 -1.14 8.02 -10.29
CA PHE A 125 0.11 7.24 -10.17
C PHE A 125 0.50 6.52 -11.46
N GLN A 126 -0.47 5.99 -12.19
CA GLN A 126 -0.25 5.34 -13.49
C GLN A 126 0.27 6.34 -14.55
N HIS A 127 -0.20 7.60 -14.50
CA HIS A 127 0.17 8.64 -15.46
C HIS A 127 1.35 9.52 -15.02
N ALA A 128 1.70 9.51 -13.73
CA ALA A 128 2.84 10.26 -13.22
C ALA A 128 4.15 9.53 -13.57
N ALA A 129 4.71 9.86 -14.73
CA ALA A 129 6.05 9.42 -15.09
C ALA A 129 7.10 10.07 -14.17
N GLY A 130 7.66 9.27 -13.26
CA GLY A 130 8.91 9.57 -12.58
C GLY A 130 8.85 10.51 -11.36
N HIS A 131 10.00 10.52 -10.67
CA HIS A 131 10.43 11.18 -9.43
C HIS A 131 9.93 12.61 -9.09
N ARG A 132 9.14 13.25 -9.96
CA ARG A 132 8.73 14.66 -9.85
C ARG A 132 7.38 14.87 -9.15
N ALA A 133 6.48 13.88 -9.20
CA ALA A 133 5.20 13.97 -8.51
C ALA A 133 5.34 13.90 -6.97
N ALA A 134 6.37 13.22 -6.46
CA ALA A 134 6.63 13.10 -5.03
C ALA A 134 7.28 14.35 -4.42
N ARG A 135 8.18 15.05 -5.13
CA ARG A 135 8.94 16.20 -4.58
C ARG A 135 8.15 17.52 -4.48
N SER A 136 6.89 17.56 -4.91
CA SER A 136 6.08 18.80 -4.96
C SER A 136 4.74 18.72 -4.23
N ALA A 137 4.41 17.58 -3.60
CA ALA A 137 3.24 17.51 -2.74
C ALA A 137 3.64 18.04 -1.34
N PRO A 138 2.95 19.05 -0.78
CA PRO A 138 3.20 19.49 0.58
C PRO A 138 2.95 18.33 1.55
N THR A 139 3.70 18.32 2.65
CA THR A 139 3.84 17.32 3.74
C THR A 139 2.53 16.91 4.46
N GLY A 140 1.38 16.87 3.80
CA GLY A 140 0.07 16.67 4.42
C GLY A 140 -1.02 16.04 3.55
N TRP A 141 -0.69 15.26 2.53
CA TRP A 141 -1.67 14.53 1.70
C TRP A 141 -1.40 13.01 1.85
N TRP A 142 -2.31 12.06 2.15
CA TRP A 142 -3.77 11.95 1.98
C TRP A 142 -4.37 11.04 3.06
N VAL A 143 -5.52 11.42 3.63
CA VAL A 143 -6.34 10.56 4.51
C VAL A 143 -7.57 10.07 3.74
N ALA A 144 -7.54 8.85 3.20
CA ALA A 144 -8.74 8.10 2.85
C ALA A 144 -9.19 7.31 4.07
N ALA A 145 -10.21 7.78 4.78
CA ALA A 145 -10.58 7.25 6.09
C ALA A 145 -10.90 5.74 6.05
N ALA A 146 -10.52 5.02 7.12
CA ALA A 146 -11.17 3.77 7.46
C ALA A 146 -11.71 3.89 8.88
N THR A 147 -12.92 4.40 8.98
CA THR A 147 -13.79 4.07 10.10
C THR A 147 -15.18 3.77 9.55
N ALA A 148 -15.69 2.62 10.00
CA ALA A 148 -16.98 1.98 9.71
C ALA A 148 -17.10 1.39 8.29
N THR A 149 -17.58 0.16 8.10
CA THR A 149 -18.80 -0.47 8.67
C THR A 149 -18.73 -1.99 8.33
N SER A 150 -19.34 -3.00 8.96
CA SER A 150 -20.45 -3.12 9.92
C SER A 150 -20.40 -4.52 10.55
N SER A 151 -21.01 -4.63 11.72
CA SER A 151 -21.57 -5.85 12.33
C SER A 151 -21.83 -7.04 11.41
N ARG A 152 -21.25 -8.20 11.72
CA ARG A 152 -21.92 -9.47 11.42
C ARG A 152 -23.01 -9.69 12.47
N SER A 153 -24.24 -9.61 12.00
CA SER A 153 -25.41 -10.11 12.71
C SER A 153 -25.38 -11.64 12.71
N THR A 154 -25.48 -12.19 13.92
CA THR A 154 -26.01 -13.50 14.33
C THR A 154 -25.27 -14.77 13.90
#